data_AF-A0AAJ4ZHI6-F1
#
_entry.id   AF-A0AAJ4ZHI6-F1
#
_cell.length_a   1.000
_cell.length_b   1.000
_cell.length_c   1.000
_cell.angle_alpha   90.00
_cell.angle_beta   90.00
_cell.angle_gamma   90.00
#
_symmetry.space_group_name_H-M   'P 1'
#
loop_
_entity.id
_entity.type
_entity.pdbx_description
1 polymer ?
#
loop_
_entity_poly.entity_id
_entity_poly.type
_entity_poly.pdbx_seq_one_letter_code
_entity_poly.pdbx_strand_id
1 'polypeptide(L)'
;MSESVYPSIYTTYPSGADGYLDDLSLGFDSGVSKANSALVSALNALNGDPSNPTLLAKYQAELSQYTLYRNAQSSAIKAMKDTDSAIISNFR
;
A
#
# COMPACT_ATOMS: atom_id res chain seq x y z
N MET A 1 -38.09 -15.17 -9.46
CA MET A 1 -36.77 -15.07 -8.80
C MET A 1 -35.95 -14.08 -9.60
N SER A 2 -35.80 -12.86 -9.09
CA SER A 2 -34.96 -11.83 -9.71
C SER A 2 -34.21 -11.19 -8.57
N GLU A 3 -32.96 -11.60 -8.37
CA GLU A 3 -32.06 -11.04 -7.37
C GLU A 3 -31.95 -9.53 -7.58
N SER A 4 -32.27 -8.79 -6.52
CA SER A 4 -32.03 -7.36 -6.41
C SER A 4 -30.52 -7.14 -6.33
N VAL A 5 -29.92 -6.89 -7.49
CA VAL A 5 -28.55 -6.45 -7.65
C VAL A 5 -28.37 -5.17 -6.84
N TYR A 6 -27.61 -5.24 -5.75
CA TYR A 6 -27.19 -4.05 -5.01
C TYR A 6 -26.44 -3.11 -5.96
N PRO A 7 -26.78 -1.80 -6.02
CA PRO A 7 -26.04 -0.87 -6.84
C PRO A 7 -24.60 -0.75 -6.29
N SER A 8 -23.64 -1.09 -7.14
CA SER A 8 -22.22 -0.92 -6.89
C SER A 8 -21.91 0.56 -6.67
N ILE A 9 -21.52 0.93 -5.45
CA ILE A 9 -21.24 2.30 -5.01
C ILE A 9 -19.88 2.87 -5.49
N TYR A 10 -19.45 2.56 -6.72
CA TYR A 10 -18.30 3.26 -7.30
C TYR A 10 -18.71 4.70 -7.65
N THR A 11 -18.54 5.58 -6.66
CA THR A 11 -18.51 7.03 -6.84
C THR A 11 -17.32 7.36 -7.75
N THR A 12 -17.58 7.60 -9.02
CA THR A 12 -16.63 8.23 -9.95
C THR A 12 -16.32 9.63 -9.43
N TYR A 13 -15.12 9.78 -8.86
CA TYR A 13 -14.54 11.08 -8.53
C TYR A 13 -14.08 11.79 -9.82
N PRO A 14 -14.06 13.14 -9.85
CA PRO A 14 -13.66 13.89 -11.03
C PRO A 14 -12.18 13.66 -11.36
N SER A 15 -11.91 13.29 -12.62
CA SER A 15 -10.67 12.71 -13.17
C SER A 15 -9.45 13.65 -13.25
N GLY A 16 -9.25 14.50 -12.25
CA GLY A 16 -8.08 15.40 -12.13
C GLY A 16 -7.19 15.09 -10.93
N ALA A 17 -7.76 14.66 -9.80
CA ALA A 17 -7.02 14.28 -8.60
C ALA A 17 -6.54 12.82 -8.62
N ASP A 18 -7.27 11.97 -9.35
CA ASP A 18 -6.95 10.55 -9.50
C ASP A 18 -5.57 10.36 -10.12
N GLY A 19 -5.18 11.13 -11.14
CA GLY A 19 -3.88 10.94 -11.81
C GLY A 19 -2.65 11.10 -10.90
N TYR A 20 -2.62 12.10 -10.01
CA TYR A 20 -1.46 12.33 -9.13
C TYR A 20 -1.44 11.39 -7.93
N LEU A 21 -2.61 11.12 -7.34
CA LEU A 21 -2.73 10.14 -6.25
C LEU A 21 -2.49 8.71 -6.75
N ASP A 22 -2.91 8.41 -7.98
CA ASP A 22 -2.68 7.11 -8.63
C ASP A 22 -1.21 6.95 -9.05
N ASP A 23 -0.55 7.97 -9.62
CA ASP A 23 0.90 7.92 -9.89
C ASP A 23 1.73 7.74 -8.60
N LEU A 24 1.36 8.44 -7.53
CA LEU A 24 2.02 8.27 -6.24
C LEU A 24 1.74 6.88 -5.65
N SER A 25 0.49 6.41 -5.75
CA SER A 25 0.09 5.07 -5.32
C SER A 25 0.87 4.00 -6.08
N LEU A 26 1.02 4.15 -7.40
CA LEU A 26 1.82 3.28 -8.27
C LEU A 26 3.31 3.30 -7.89
N GLY A 27 3.86 4.47 -7.54
CA GLY A 27 5.22 4.60 -7.03
C GLY A 27 5.44 3.85 -5.71
N PHE A 28 4.49 3.95 -4.78
CA PHE A 28 4.51 3.17 -3.54
C PHE A 28 4.27 1.68 -3.78
N ASP A 29 3.37 1.31 -4.69
CA ASP A 29 3.09 -0.10 -5.03
C ASP A 29 4.32 -0.78 -5.63
N SER A 30 5.11 -0.06 -6.44
CA SER A 30 6.41 -0.55 -6.94
C SER A 30 7.39 -0.82 -5.78
N GLY A 31 7.47 0.09 -4.80
CA GLY A 31 8.31 -0.07 -3.60
C GLY A 31 7.84 -1.22 -2.70
N VAL A 32 6.52 -1.32 -2.48
CA VAL A 32 5.89 -2.39 -1.70
C VAL A 32 6.05 -3.74 -2.41
N SER A 33 5.92 -3.80 -3.74
CA SER A 33 6.13 -5.01 -4.54
C SER A 33 7.57 -5.52 -4.44
N LYS A 34 8.57 -4.63 -4.46
CA LYS A 34 9.97 -4.98 -4.19
C LYS A 34 10.17 -5.50 -2.77
N ALA A 35 9.65 -4.81 -1.76
CA ALA A 35 9.75 -5.23 -0.36
C ALA A 35 9.06 -6.58 -0.12
N ASN A 36 7.90 -6.80 -0.75
CA ASN A 36 7.16 -8.05 -0.67
C ASN A 36 7.92 -9.19 -1.38
N SER A 37 8.55 -8.92 -2.51
CA SER A 37 9.41 -9.91 -3.19
C SER A 37 10.61 -10.30 -2.33
N ALA A 38 11.24 -9.33 -1.64
CA ALA A 38 12.33 -9.60 -0.70
C ALA A 38 11.85 -10.44 0.50
N LEU A 39 10.68 -10.12 1.06
CA LEU A 39 10.04 -10.88 2.12
C LEU A 39 9.74 -12.33 1.70
N VAL A 40 9.14 -12.53 0.53
CA VAL A 40 8.82 -13.86 -0.02
C VAL A 40 10.10 -14.65 -0.30
N SER A 41 11.15 -14.00 -0.81
CA SER A 41 12.45 -14.64 -1.02
C SER A 41 13.09 -15.07 0.30
N ALA A 42 13.05 -14.22 1.33
CA ALA A 42 13.51 -14.56 2.67
C ALA A 42 12.69 -15.69 3.31
N LEU A 43 11.36 -15.70 3.11
CA LEU A 43 10.48 -16.76 3.57
C LEU A 43 10.78 -18.10 2.87
N ASN A 44 11.03 -18.08 1.56
CA ASN A 44 11.40 -19.28 0.80
C ASN A 44 12.76 -19.83 1.22
N ALA A 45 13.75 -18.96 1.47
CA ALA A 45 15.03 -19.36 2.03
C ALA A 45 14.87 -19.97 3.42
N LEU A 46 14.02 -19.37 4.27
CA LEU A 46 13.72 -19.85 5.61
C LEU A 46 12.97 -21.20 5.58
N ASN A 47 12.06 -21.43 4.62
CA ASN A 47 11.40 -22.73 4.47
C ASN A 47 12.38 -23.86 4.10
N GLY A 48 13.48 -23.54 3.42
CA GLY A 48 14.54 -24.50 3.10
C GLY A 48 15.44 -24.86 4.30
N ASP A 49 15.60 -23.94 5.25
CA ASP A 49 16.35 -24.16 6.49
C ASP A 49 15.74 -23.34 7.66
N PRO A 50 14.62 -23.82 8.24
CA PRO A 50 13.87 -23.07 9.26
C PRO A 50 14.61 -22.96 10.60
N SER A 51 15.73 -23.68 10.75
CA SER A 51 16.55 -23.67 11.96
C SER A 51 17.63 -22.60 11.93
N ASN A 52 17.78 -21.88 10.82
CA ASN A 52 18.86 -20.93 10.63
C ASN A 52 18.52 -19.55 11.25
N PRO A 53 19.18 -19.14 12.35
CA PRO A 53 18.88 -17.88 13.03
C PRO A 53 19.18 -16.65 12.17
N THR A 54 20.09 -16.76 11.19
CA THR A 54 20.39 -15.67 10.25
C THR A 54 19.25 -15.44 9.26
N LEU A 55 18.58 -16.50 8.80
CA LEU A 55 17.43 -16.40 7.91
C LEU A 55 16.20 -15.86 8.65
N LEU A 56 16.00 -16.26 9.91
CA LEU A 56 14.95 -15.72 10.77
C LEU A 56 15.14 -14.21 11.01
N ALA A 57 16.37 -13.79 11.34
CA ALA A 57 16.67 -12.38 11.55
C ALA A 57 16.42 -11.55 10.28
N LYS A 58 16.80 -12.07 9.10
CA LYS A 58 16.49 -11.44 7.80
C LYS A 58 14.98 -11.34 7.56
N TYR A 59 14.24 -12.42 7.75
CA TYR A 59 12.79 -12.41 7.59
C TYR A 59 12.11 -11.39 8.51
N GLN A 60 12.53 -11.32 9.78
CA GLN A 60 12.01 -10.34 10.74
C GLN A 60 12.36 -8.89 10.35
N ALA A 61 13.57 -8.65 9.85
CA ALA A 61 13.98 -7.33 9.35
C ALA A 61 13.12 -6.90 8.13
N GLU A 62 12.94 -7.79 7.16
CA GLU A 62 12.12 -7.53 5.97
C GLU A 62 10.64 -7.32 6.33
N LEU A 63 10.11 -8.06 7.32
CA LEU A 63 8.73 -7.88 7.80
C LEU A 63 8.52 -6.50 8.44
N SER A 64 9.48 -6.07 9.26
CA SER A 64 9.48 -4.74 9.86
C SER A 64 9.54 -3.66 8.79
N GLN A 65 10.41 -3.83 7.79
CA GLN A 65 10.55 -2.93 6.64
C GLN A 65 9.25 -2.83 5.83
N TYR A 66 8.62 -3.97 5.52
CA TYR A 66 7.34 -4.03 4.82
C TYR A 66 6.23 -3.30 5.58
N THR A 67 6.15 -3.52 6.89
CA THR A 67 5.20 -2.84 7.77
C THR A 67 5.45 -1.33 7.78
N LEU A 68 6.71 -0.90 7.84
CA LEU A 68 7.08 0.51 7.79
C LEU A 68 6.65 1.16 6.46
N TYR A 69 6.89 0.49 5.33
CA TYR A 69 6.50 0.98 4.01
C TYR A 69 4.99 1.16 3.87
N ARG A 70 4.17 0.22 4.38
CA ARG A 70 2.71 0.32 4.32
C ARG A 70 2.16 1.44 5.22
N ASN A 71 2.75 1.61 6.39
CA ASN A 71 2.40 2.73 7.28
C ASN A 71 2.79 4.06 6.63
N ALA A 72 3.99 4.16 6.06
CA ALA A 72 4.46 5.36 5.37
C ALA A 72 3.58 5.71 4.14
N GLN A 73 3.19 4.73 3.33
CA GLN A 73 2.26 4.90 2.21
C GLN A 73 0.93 5.49 2.69
N SER A 74 0.32 4.89 3.72
CA SER A 74 -0.94 5.37 4.28
C SER A 74 -0.82 6.79 4.85
N SER A 75 0.26 7.10 5.57
CA SER A 75 0.53 8.44 6.09
C SER A 75 0.73 9.48 4.99
N ALA A 76 1.44 9.14 3.90
CA ALA A 76 1.65 10.03 2.77
C ALA A 76 0.35 10.32 2.01
N ILE A 77 -0.43 9.27 1.70
CA ILE A 77 -1.75 9.41 1.07
C ILE A 77 -2.69 10.26 1.93
N LYS A 78 -2.68 10.03 3.25
CA LYS A 78 -3.49 10.81 4.19
C LYS A 78 -3.08 12.29 4.18
N ALA A 79 -1.79 12.60 4.30
CA ALA A 79 -1.31 13.99 4.32
C ALA A 79 -1.67 14.76 3.04
N MET A 80 -1.63 14.08 1.90
CA MET A 80 -2.03 14.67 0.62
C MET A 80 -3.53 14.88 0.53
N LYS A 81 -4.34 13.87 0.88
CA LYS A 81 -5.80 14.02 0.94
C LYS A 81 -6.21 15.15 1.89
N ASP A 82 -5.54 15.29 3.03
CA ASP A 82 -5.79 16.36 3.99
C ASP A 82 -5.42 17.74 3.40
N THR A 83 -4.33 17.82 2.61
CA THR A 83 -3.93 19.03 1.87
C THR A 83 -4.97 19.41 0.81
N ASP A 84 -5.42 18.45 0.00
CA ASP A 84 -6.43 18.67 -1.03
C ASP A 84 -7.77 19.11 -0.41
N SER A 85 -8.15 18.47 0.70
CA SER A 85 -9.35 18.84 1.47
C SER A 85 -9.24 20.25 2.04
N ALA A 86 -8.05 20.65 2.52
CA ALA A 86 -7.80 22.00 3.01
C ALA A 86 -7.86 23.04 1.87
N ILE A 87 -7.31 22.74 0.70
CA ILE A 87 -7.43 23.60 -0.49
C ILE A 87 -8.91 23.78 -0.84
N ILE A 88 -9.66 22.68 -1.03
CA ILE A 88 -11.10 22.74 -1.37
C ILE A 88 -11.89 23.52 -0.31
N SER A 89 -11.58 23.34 0.98
CA SER A 89 -12.24 24.08 2.06
C SER A 89 -11.98 25.59 2.05
N ASN A 90 -10.82 26.04 1.54
CA ASN A 90 -10.51 27.46 1.42
C ASN A 90 -11.21 28.13 0.21
N PHE A 91 -11.77 27.34 -0.70
CA PHE A 91 -12.53 27.82 -1.87
C PHE A 91 -14.07 27.77 -1.67
N ARG A 92 -14.55 27.51 -0.44
CA ARG A 92 -15.99 27.55 -0.08
C ARG A 92 -16.48 28.94 0.31
#